data_AF-G3FBW3-F1
#
_entry.id   AF-G3FBW3-F1
#
_cell.length_a   1.000
_cell.length_b   1.000
_cell.length_c   1.000
_cell.angle_alpha   90.00
_cell.angle_beta   90.00
_cell.angle_gamma   90.00
#
_symmetry.space_group_name_H-M   'P 1'
#
loop_
_entity.id
_entity.type
_entity.pdbx_description
1 polymer ?
#
loop_
_entity_poly.entity_id
_entity_poly.type
_entity_poly.pdbx_seq_one_letter_code
_entity_poly.pdbx_strand_id
1 'polypeptide(L)'
;LEKDVHKNTDDSRTDEALKDIYERLRPGEPKTADSSRSLLYARFFDPKRYDLASVGRYKVNKKLSLKTRLLNQVLAETLADPDTGEVIAQKGTKVDRQVMDKLAPYLDRDDFKTITYQPSDQGVVTDPIELQSIKVYSQVTPDKEINLIGNGHIGKKVKHIVPADVLASMNYFLNLQEGLGSIDDIDHLGNRRIRSVGELLQNQFRIGLSRMERVVRERMSIQDTATVTPQQLINIRPVVASIKEFFGSSQLSQFM
;
A
#
# COMPACT_ATOMS: atom_id res chain seq x y z
N LEU A 1 30.23 -7.33 -7.03
CA LEU A 1 29.38 -8.49 -6.67
C LEU A 1 29.99 -9.38 -5.58
N GLU A 2 31.27 -9.22 -5.21
CA GLU A 2 31.99 -10.04 -4.20
C GLU A 2 31.62 -9.81 -2.71
N LYS A 3 30.47 -9.20 -2.40
CA LYS A 3 30.04 -8.92 -1.02
C LYS A 3 28.69 -9.52 -0.63
N ASP A 4 28.11 -10.38 -1.47
CA ASP A 4 26.84 -11.07 -1.17
C ASP A 4 27.10 -12.40 -0.42
N VAL A 5 27.85 -12.30 0.69
CA VAL A 5 28.16 -13.43 1.56
C VAL A 5 27.13 -13.43 2.69
N HIS A 6 26.43 -14.56 2.86
CA HIS A 6 25.56 -14.79 4.02
C HIS A 6 26.30 -14.41 5.31
N LYS A 7 25.71 -13.51 6.10
CA LYS A 7 26.27 -13.15 7.41
C LYS A 7 26.17 -14.33 8.36
N ASN A 8 25.15 -15.17 8.17
CA ASN A 8 24.96 -16.40 8.91
C ASN A 8 24.46 -17.52 7.98
N THR A 9 25.21 -18.60 7.87
CA THR A 9 24.90 -19.70 6.94
C THR A 9 23.62 -20.45 7.30
N ASP A 10 23.17 -20.36 8.55
CA ASP A 10 21.93 -20.98 9.03
C ASP A 10 20.68 -20.17 8.68
N ASP A 11 20.83 -18.88 8.36
CA ASP A 11 19.70 -18.00 8.04
C ASP A 11 19.42 -18.00 6.53
N SER A 12 18.14 -18.04 6.17
CA SER A 12 17.74 -17.77 4.79
C SER A 12 18.02 -16.32 4.41
N ARG A 13 18.16 -16.03 3.11
CA ARG A 13 18.32 -14.65 2.61
C ARG A 13 17.17 -13.73 3.04
N THR A 14 15.96 -14.27 3.12
CA THR A 14 14.79 -13.52 3.58
C THR A 14 14.91 -13.17 5.06
N ASP A 15 15.37 -14.11 5.89
CA ASP A 15 15.53 -13.90 7.33
C ASP A 15 16.66 -12.91 7.64
N GLU A 16 17.78 -12.98 6.93
CA GLU A 16 18.85 -11.99 7.03
C GLU A 16 18.35 -10.59 6.68
N ALA A 17 17.61 -10.45 5.57
CA ALA A 17 17.04 -9.17 5.15
C ALA A 17 16.04 -8.60 6.18
N LEU A 18 15.19 -9.47 6.75
CA LEU A 18 14.24 -9.09 7.80
C LEU A 18 14.96 -8.60 9.06
N LYS A 19 15.99 -9.32 9.50
CA LYS A 19 16.82 -8.95 10.66
C LYS A 19 17.54 -7.62 10.42
N ASP A 20 18.06 -7.39 9.22
CA ASP A 20 18.72 -6.12 8.86
C ASP A 20 17.74 -4.94 8.88
N ILE A 21 16.50 -5.13 8.41
CA ILE A 21 15.46 -4.10 8.51
C ILE A 21 15.09 -3.85 9.97
N TYR A 22 14.95 -4.90 10.78
CA TYR A 22 14.64 -4.76 12.20
C TYR A 22 15.69 -3.98 12.97
N GLU A 23 16.97 -4.29 12.75
CA GLU A 23 18.09 -3.60 13.41
C GLU A 23 18.11 -2.09 13.12
N ARG A 24 17.81 -1.70 11.87
CA ARG A 24 17.71 -0.28 11.50
C ARG A 24 16.55 0.43 12.19
N LEU A 25 15.47 -0.29 12.46
CA LEU A 25 14.27 0.27 13.11
C LEU A 25 14.37 0.28 14.63
N ARG A 26 15.06 -0.69 15.21
CA ARG A 26 15.23 -0.88 16.65
C ARG A 26 16.69 -1.25 16.98
N PRO A 27 17.59 -0.26 16.97
CA PRO A 27 19.00 -0.50 17.25
C PRO A 27 19.19 -1.05 18.67
N GLY A 28 19.94 -2.15 18.80
CA GLY A 28 20.31 -2.73 20.10
C GLY A 28 19.31 -3.72 20.71
N GLU A 29 18.12 -3.90 20.12
CA GLU A 29 17.20 -4.98 20.51
C GLU A 29 17.61 -6.31 19.86
N PRO A 30 17.50 -7.45 20.58
CA PRO A 30 17.73 -8.76 19.98
C PRO A 30 16.74 -8.99 18.84
N LYS A 31 17.27 -9.42 17.68
CA LYS A 31 16.51 -9.61 16.44
C LYS A 31 16.32 -11.10 16.14
N THR A 32 15.07 -11.51 15.95
CA THR A 32 14.72 -12.83 15.41
C THR A 32 13.94 -12.64 14.11
N ALA A 33 13.92 -13.66 13.25
CA ALA A 33 13.16 -13.56 12.00
C ALA A 33 11.67 -13.31 12.29
N ASP A 34 11.09 -14.01 13.26
CA ASP A 34 9.67 -13.89 13.62
C ASP A 34 9.30 -12.52 14.19
N SER A 35 10.14 -11.97 15.08
CA SER A 35 9.90 -10.62 15.62
C SER A 35 10.02 -9.56 14.52
N SER A 36 10.92 -9.78 13.57
CA SER A 36 11.12 -8.91 12.40
C SER A 36 9.91 -8.94 11.46
N ARG A 37 9.39 -10.14 11.12
CA ARG A 37 8.17 -10.29 10.32
C ARG A 37 6.99 -9.62 11.01
N SER A 38 6.78 -9.91 12.29
CA SER A 38 5.68 -9.36 13.08
C SER A 38 5.72 -7.83 13.14
N LEU A 39 6.91 -7.25 13.31
CA LEU A 39 7.10 -5.79 13.32
C LEU A 39 6.71 -5.17 11.98
N LEU A 40 7.17 -5.73 10.85
CA LEU A 40 6.86 -5.20 9.52
C LEU A 40 5.38 -5.35 9.19
N TYR A 41 4.78 -6.51 9.52
CA TYR A 41 3.35 -6.71 9.37
C TYR A 41 2.56 -5.67 10.15
N ALA A 42 2.83 -5.53 11.45
CA ALA A 42 2.15 -4.55 12.30
C ALA A 42 2.33 -3.11 11.82
N ARG A 43 3.47 -2.79 11.19
CA ARG A 43 3.77 -1.41 10.78
C ARG A 43 3.10 -1.02 9.46
N PHE A 44 3.02 -1.93 8.49
CA PHE A 44 2.54 -1.62 7.14
C PHE A 44 1.24 -2.33 6.77
N PHE A 45 1.10 -3.60 7.12
CA PHE A 45 0.02 -4.45 6.61
C PHE A 45 -1.16 -4.61 7.60
N ASP A 46 -1.00 -4.23 8.87
CA ASP A 46 -2.09 -4.27 9.85
C ASP A 46 -3.10 -3.12 9.63
N PRO A 47 -4.38 -3.41 9.31
CA PRO A 47 -5.42 -2.41 9.07
C PRO A 47 -5.77 -1.56 10.29
N LYS A 48 -5.41 -1.98 11.51
CA LYS A 48 -5.60 -1.16 12.72
C LYS A 48 -4.53 -0.10 12.88
N ARG A 49 -3.35 -0.31 12.29
CA ARG A 49 -2.16 0.54 12.47
C ARG A 49 -1.84 1.38 11.25
N TYR A 50 -2.22 0.92 10.06
CA TYR A 50 -2.00 1.63 8.80
C TYR A 50 -3.33 1.93 8.10
N ASP A 51 -3.62 3.22 7.85
CA ASP A 51 -4.87 3.68 7.23
C ASP A 51 -4.60 4.80 6.20
N LEU A 52 -4.73 4.46 4.92
CA LEU A 52 -4.73 5.36 3.76
C LEU A 52 -6.03 6.18 3.66
N ALA A 53 -7.07 5.80 4.40
CA ALA A 53 -8.45 6.23 4.18
C ALA A 53 -8.95 5.93 2.74
N SER A 54 -10.22 6.24 2.48
CA SER A 54 -10.80 6.03 1.15
C SER A 54 -10.12 6.90 0.08
N VAL A 55 -9.69 8.11 0.45
CA VAL A 55 -9.03 9.05 -0.47
C VAL A 55 -7.62 8.59 -0.84
N GLY A 56 -6.84 8.09 0.12
CA GLY A 56 -5.49 7.59 -0.17
C GLY A 56 -5.54 6.35 -1.06
N ARG A 57 -6.42 5.38 -0.76
CA ARG A 57 -6.62 4.20 -1.63
C ARG A 57 -7.02 4.60 -3.05
N TYR A 58 -7.94 5.56 -3.20
CA TYR A 58 -8.30 6.09 -4.52
C TYR A 58 -7.11 6.70 -5.26
N LYS A 59 -6.30 7.52 -4.59
CA LYS A 59 -5.13 8.16 -5.21
C LYS A 59 -4.06 7.15 -5.63
N VAL A 60 -3.75 6.17 -4.77
CA VAL A 60 -2.78 5.10 -5.06
C VAL A 60 -3.23 4.29 -6.28
N ASN A 61 -4.47 3.81 -6.28
CA ASN A 61 -5.01 3.05 -7.42
C ASN A 61 -4.99 3.89 -8.71
N LYS A 62 -5.36 5.17 -8.65
CA LYS A 62 -5.32 6.05 -9.83
C LYS A 62 -3.90 6.26 -10.37
N LYS A 63 -2.91 6.44 -9.48
CA LYS A 63 -1.51 6.68 -9.86
C LYS A 63 -0.83 5.44 -10.42
N LEU A 64 -1.12 4.27 -9.85
CA LEU A 64 -0.47 3.01 -10.23
C LEU A 64 -1.22 2.23 -11.33
N SER A 65 -2.47 2.59 -11.63
CA SER A 65 -3.26 1.97 -12.70
C SER A 65 -2.56 2.00 -14.06
N LEU A 66 -2.63 0.90 -14.80
CA LEU A 66 -2.11 0.84 -16.17
C LEU A 66 -2.89 1.75 -17.13
N LYS A 67 -4.16 2.04 -16.86
CA LYS A 67 -4.98 2.96 -17.69
C LYS A 67 -4.38 4.35 -17.78
N THR A 68 -3.85 4.87 -16.67
CA THR A 68 -3.25 6.20 -16.64
C THR A 68 -1.81 6.18 -17.16
N ARG A 69 -1.12 5.05 -17.04
CA ARG A 69 0.32 4.92 -17.34
C ARG A 69 0.63 4.51 -18.77
N LEU A 70 -0.25 3.76 -19.42
CA LEU A 70 -0.04 3.28 -20.80
C LEU A 70 -0.25 4.37 -21.84
N LEU A 71 -0.96 5.47 -21.52
CA LEU A 71 -1.23 6.53 -22.46
C LEU A 71 0.09 7.13 -23.00
N ASN A 72 0.16 7.30 -24.32
CA ASN A 72 1.31 7.76 -25.09
C ASN A 72 2.53 6.83 -25.09
N GLN A 73 2.43 5.60 -24.56
CA GLN A 73 3.50 4.61 -24.59
C GLN A 73 3.42 3.73 -25.83
N VAL A 74 4.54 3.11 -26.20
CA VAL A 74 4.62 2.16 -27.31
C VAL A 74 4.65 0.74 -26.76
N LEU A 75 3.73 -0.11 -27.21
CA LEU A 75 3.63 -1.49 -26.72
C LEU A 75 4.79 -2.34 -27.23
N ALA A 76 5.41 -3.12 -26.34
CA ALA A 76 6.45 -4.11 -26.68
C ALA A 76 5.89 -5.53 -26.83
N GLU A 77 4.60 -5.72 -26.58
CA GLU A 77 3.88 -6.97 -26.79
C GLU A 77 2.53 -6.72 -27.47
N THR A 78 1.99 -7.77 -28.09
CA THR A 78 0.66 -7.75 -28.67
C THR A 78 -0.36 -8.05 -27.58
N LEU A 79 -1.39 -7.20 -27.48
CA LEU A 79 -2.49 -7.35 -26.54
C LEU A 79 -3.67 -7.98 -27.27
N ALA A 80 -4.10 -9.14 -26.80
CA ALA A 80 -5.24 -9.88 -27.33
C ALA A 80 -6.23 -10.19 -26.20
N ASP A 81 -7.50 -10.30 -26.55
CA ASP A 81 -8.57 -10.68 -25.62
C ASP A 81 -8.37 -12.14 -25.16
N PRO A 82 -8.38 -12.43 -23.83
CA PRO A 82 -8.22 -13.78 -23.30
C PRO A 82 -9.26 -14.78 -23.80
N ASP A 83 -10.49 -14.34 -24.07
CA ASP A 83 -11.59 -15.24 -24.45
C ASP A 83 -11.64 -15.51 -25.96
N THR A 84 -11.58 -14.44 -26.74
CA THR A 84 -11.79 -14.51 -28.20
C THR A 84 -10.49 -14.65 -28.98
N GLY A 85 -9.35 -14.30 -28.38
CA GLY A 85 -8.06 -14.22 -29.07
C GLY A 85 -7.97 -13.06 -30.07
N GLU A 86 -8.96 -12.17 -30.12
CA GLU A 86 -8.94 -11.01 -31.01
C GLU A 86 -7.83 -10.03 -30.59
N VAL A 87 -7.03 -9.58 -31.55
CA VAL A 87 -5.94 -8.63 -31.31
C VAL A 87 -6.50 -7.24 -31.11
N ILE A 88 -6.42 -6.74 -29.87
CA ILE A 88 -6.88 -5.40 -29.49
C ILE A 88 -5.85 -4.35 -29.90
N ALA A 89 -4.56 -4.64 -29.68
CA ALA A 89 -3.46 -3.76 -30.06
C ALA A 89 -2.19 -4.56 -30.42
N GLN A 90 -1.56 -4.22 -31.55
CA GLN A 90 -0.35 -4.90 -32.02
C GLN A 90 0.91 -4.39 -31.31
N LYS A 91 1.93 -5.24 -31.20
CA LYS A 91 3.29 -4.83 -30.82
C LYS A 91 3.77 -3.66 -31.71
N GLY A 92 4.37 -2.65 -31.10
CA GLY A 92 4.84 -1.43 -31.77
C GLY A 92 3.77 -0.34 -31.91
N THR A 93 2.51 -0.62 -31.54
CA THR A 93 1.46 0.40 -31.57
C THR A 93 1.67 1.41 -30.44
N LYS A 94 1.62 2.70 -30.78
CA LYS A 94 1.54 3.77 -29.77
C LYS A 94 0.12 3.86 -29.22
N VAL A 95 -0.02 3.80 -27.91
CA VAL A 95 -1.31 3.86 -27.22
C VAL A 95 -1.79 5.30 -27.19
N ASP A 96 -2.60 5.66 -28.17
CA ASP A 96 -3.33 6.92 -28.22
C ASP A 96 -4.69 6.80 -27.50
N ARG A 97 -5.49 7.87 -27.54
CA ARG A 97 -6.80 7.89 -26.87
C ARG A 97 -7.76 6.86 -27.47
N GLN A 98 -7.73 6.64 -28.78
CA GLN A 98 -8.62 5.69 -29.46
C GLN A 98 -8.30 4.25 -29.09
N VAL A 99 -7.01 3.89 -29.09
CA VAL A 99 -6.55 2.57 -28.64
C VAL A 99 -6.83 2.39 -27.14
N MET A 100 -6.65 3.44 -26.33
CA MET A 100 -6.97 3.39 -24.91
C MET A 100 -8.47 3.18 -24.65
N ASP A 101 -9.35 3.83 -25.41
CA ASP A 101 -10.81 3.65 -25.26
C ASP A 101 -11.23 2.20 -25.57
N LYS A 102 -10.54 1.53 -26.51
CA LYS A 102 -10.72 0.10 -26.79
C LYS A 102 -10.12 -0.80 -25.72
N LEU A 103 -8.95 -0.47 -25.16
CA LEU A 103 -8.25 -1.27 -24.15
C LEU A 103 -8.84 -1.12 -22.74
N ALA A 104 -9.45 0.03 -22.41
CA ALA A 104 -9.88 0.35 -21.06
C ALA A 104 -10.88 -0.64 -20.45
N PRO A 105 -11.86 -1.20 -21.21
CA PRO A 105 -12.74 -2.25 -20.70
C PRO A 105 -11.99 -3.54 -20.36
N TYR A 106 -11.02 -3.95 -21.19
CA TYR A 106 -10.22 -5.15 -20.96
C TYR A 106 -9.29 -4.99 -19.76
N LEU A 107 -8.69 -3.80 -19.59
CA LEU A 107 -7.83 -3.50 -18.45
C LEU A 107 -8.56 -3.58 -17.11
N ASP A 108 -9.89 -3.42 -17.07
CA ASP A 108 -10.71 -3.58 -15.86
C ASP A 108 -11.05 -5.03 -15.54
N ARG A 109 -10.80 -5.98 -16.45
CA ARG A 109 -11.04 -7.39 -16.20
C ARG A 109 -9.96 -7.96 -15.28
N ASP A 110 -10.33 -8.92 -14.43
CA ASP A 110 -9.42 -9.58 -13.49
C ASP A 110 -8.46 -10.57 -14.17
N ASP A 111 -8.83 -11.08 -15.34
CA ASP A 111 -8.05 -12.06 -16.12
C ASP A 111 -7.06 -11.42 -17.11
N PHE A 112 -7.19 -10.12 -17.39
CA PHE A 112 -6.42 -9.47 -18.43
C PHE A 112 -5.02 -9.07 -17.96
N LYS A 113 -4.02 -9.82 -18.45
CA LYS A 113 -2.58 -9.58 -18.18
C LYS A 113 -2.27 -9.55 -16.67
N THR A 114 -3.02 -10.33 -15.90
CA THR A 114 -2.82 -10.51 -14.46
C THR A 114 -1.80 -11.62 -14.23
N ILE A 115 -0.83 -11.34 -13.36
CA ILE A 115 0.23 -12.23 -12.92
C ILE A 115 0.06 -12.42 -11.42
N THR A 116 -0.06 -13.67 -10.99
CA THR A 116 -0.09 -14.03 -9.57
C THR A 116 1.32 -14.40 -9.11
N TYR A 117 1.86 -13.64 -8.17
CA TYR A 117 3.10 -13.96 -7.47
C TYR A 117 2.78 -14.70 -6.18
N GLN A 118 3.46 -15.82 -5.97
CA GLN A 118 3.43 -16.56 -4.71
C GLN A 118 4.62 -16.12 -3.86
N PRO A 119 4.40 -15.40 -2.75
CA PRO A 119 5.50 -15.06 -1.84
C PRO A 119 6.14 -16.32 -1.24
N SER A 120 7.38 -16.19 -0.79
CA SER A 120 8.01 -17.23 0.03
C SER A 120 7.26 -17.38 1.36
N ASP A 121 7.17 -18.60 1.88
CA ASP A 121 6.60 -18.90 3.20
C ASP A 121 7.32 -18.16 4.34
N GLN A 122 8.56 -17.74 4.12
CA GLN A 122 9.36 -16.96 5.07
C GLN A 122 9.14 -15.44 4.94
N GLY A 123 8.25 -15.00 4.05
CA GLY A 123 7.89 -13.61 3.82
C GLY A 123 7.05 -13.00 4.95
N VAL A 124 6.89 -11.68 4.92
CA VAL A 124 6.02 -10.95 5.88
C VAL A 124 4.54 -11.21 5.59
N VAL A 125 4.20 -11.31 4.31
CA VAL A 125 2.86 -11.65 3.82
C VAL A 125 3.04 -12.84 2.89
N THR A 126 2.28 -13.90 3.13
CA THR A 126 2.34 -15.17 2.40
C THR A 126 1.18 -15.34 1.43
N ASP A 127 0.17 -14.48 1.51
CA ASP A 127 -0.98 -14.54 0.62
C ASP A 127 -0.56 -14.24 -0.83
N PRO A 128 -1.18 -14.91 -1.83
CA PRO A 128 -0.91 -14.65 -3.24
C PRO A 128 -1.09 -13.17 -3.59
N ILE A 129 -0.16 -12.63 -4.38
CA ILE A 129 -0.17 -11.22 -4.79
C ILE A 129 -0.54 -11.15 -6.28
N GLU A 130 -1.66 -10.51 -6.57
CA GLU A 130 -2.09 -10.24 -7.95
C GLU A 130 -1.55 -8.89 -8.43
N LEU A 131 -0.92 -8.90 -9.61
CA LEU A 131 -0.39 -7.73 -10.28
C LEU A 131 -0.81 -7.73 -11.73
N GLN A 132 -1.00 -6.55 -12.32
CA GLN A 132 -1.22 -6.44 -13.77
C GLN A 132 0.09 -6.00 -14.43
N SER A 133 0.54 -6.68 -15.49
CA SER A 133 1.80 -6.31 -16.16
C SER A 133 1.68 -6.28 -17.67
N ILE A 134 2.12 -5.17 -18.27
CA ILE A 134 2.18 -4.99 -19.72
C ILE A 134 3.58 -4.50 -20.12
N LYS A 135 4.14 -5.07 -21.19
CA LYS A 135 5.44 -4.68 -21.74
C LYS A 135 5.33 -3.47 -22.66
N VAL A 136 6.20 -2.48 -22.44
CA VAL A 136 6.35 -1.29 -23.29
C VAL A 136 7.82 -1.05 -23.62
N TYR A 137 8.06 -0.28 -24.66
CA TYR A 137 9.40 0.23 -24.96
C TYR A 137 9.74 1.44 -24.09
N SER A 138 11.00 1.54 -23.66
CA SER A 138 11.53 2.74 -23.00
C SER A 138 11.47 3.95 -23.95
N GLN A 139 11.19 5.13 -23.40
CA GLN A 139 11.27 6.38 -24.17
C GLN A 139 12.71 6.87 -24.32
N VAL A 140 13.59 6.47 -23.40
CA VAL A 140 15.01 6.87 -23.39
C VAL A 140 15.85 5.90 -24.19
N THR A 141 15.58 4.58 -24.08
CA THR A 141 16.32 3.51 -24.78
C THR A 141 15.36 2.67 -25.63
N PRO A 142 15.09 3.04 -26.90
CA PRO A 142 14.00 2.46 -27.69
C PRO A 142 13.99 0.93 -27.83
N ASP A 143 15.15 0.27 -27.79
CA ASP A 143 15.26 -1.18 -27.93
C ASP A 143 15.03 -1.95 -26.61
N LYS A 144 14.91 -1.24 -25.48
CA LYS A 144 14.74 -1.83 -24.16
C LYS A 144 13.26 -2.06 -23.86
N GLU A 145 12.89 -3.33 -23.75
CA GLU A 145 11.56 -3.74 -23.25
C GLU A 145 11.49 -3.61 -21.73
N ILE A 146 10.44 -2.95 -21.22
CA ILE A 146 10.22 -2.69 -19.81
C ILE A 146 8.82 -3.18 -19.42
N ASN A 147 8.73 -3.83 -18.27
CA ASN A 147 7.45 -4.20 -17.67
C ASN A 147 6.85 -2.97 -16.96
N LEU A 148 5.68 -2.52 -17.39
CA LEU A 148 4.82 -1.65 -16.60
C LEU A 148 3.94 -2.50 -15.70
N ILE A 149 4.09 -2.34 -14.38
CA ILE A 149 3.35 -3.10 -13.38
C ILE A 149 2.34 -2.20 -12.68
N GLY A 150 1.05 -2.52 -12.79
CA GLY A 150 -0.02 -1.93 -11.99
C GLY A 150 -0.31 -2.73 -10.73
N ASN A 151 -0.91 -2.08 -9.73
CA ASN A 151 -1.24 -2.69 -8.44
C ASN A 151 -2.49 -3.60 -8.46
N GLY A 152 -2.94 -4.02 -9.65
CA GLY A 152 -4.14 -4.85 -9.83
C GLY A 152 -5.44 -4.16 -9.42
N HIS A 153 -6.47 -4.97 -9.15
CA HIS A 153 -7.84 -4.52 -8.87
C HIS A 153 -8.15 -4.47 -7.36
N ILE A 154 -7.40 -3.66 -6.62
CA ILE A 154 -7.60 -3.55 -5.18
C ILE A 154 -8.89 -2.78 -4.86
N GLY A 155 -9.81 -3.44 -4.14
CA GLY A 155 -11.09 -2.86 -3.75
C GLY A 155 -10.97 -1.60 -2.87
N LYS A 156 -11.89 -0.65 -3.08
CA LYS A 156 -11.94 0.64 -2.33
C LYS A 156 -12.13 0.49 -0.82
N LYS A 157 -12.56 -0.69 -0.35
CA LYS A 157 -12.73 -1.01 1.07
C LYS A 157 -11.40 -1.29 1.77
N VAL A 158 -10.36 -1.68 1.02
CA VAL A 158 -9.03 -1.96 1.56
C VAL A 158 -8.31 -0.64 1.81
N LYS A 159 -8.15 -0.29 3.08
CA LYS A 159 -7.60 1.00 3.51
C LYS A 159 -6.16 0.93 4.02
N HIS A 160 -5.54 -0.23 4.12
CA HIS A 160 -4.11 -0.35 4.42
C HIS A 160 -3.33 -0.56 3.12
N ILE A 161 -2.00 -0.40 3.15
CA ILE A 161 -1.14 -0.72 2.00
C ILE A 161 -1.06 -2.23 1.82
N VAL A 162 -1.01 -2.70 0.57
CA VAL A 162 -0.81 -4.13 0.25
C VAL A 162 0.50 -4.35 -0.49
N PRO A 163 1.09 -5.57 -0.47
CA PRO A 163 2.34 -5.85 -1.17
C PRO A 163 2.32 -5.47 -2.67
N ALA A 164 1.17 -5.63 -3.33
CA ALA A 164 0.98 -5.22 -4.72
C ALA A 164 1.24 -3.71 -4.95
N ASP A 165 0.83 -2.85 -4.01
CA ASP A 165 1.09 -1.41 -4.08
C ASP A 165 2.60 -1.13 -4.03
N VAL A 166 3.33 -1.85 -3.19
CA VAL A 166 4.78 -1.68 -3.01
C VAL A 166 5.52 -2.09 -4.27
N LEU A 167 5.21 -3.26 -4.83
CA LEU A 167 5.86 -3.76 -6.05
C LEU A 167 5.59 -2.85 -7.25
N ALA A 168 4.33 -2.43 -7.44
CA ALA A 168 3.97 -1.48 -8.49
C ALA A 168 4.61 -0.09 -8.29
N SER A 169 4.75 0.37 -7.04
CA SER A 169 5.43 1.64 -6.73
C SER A 169 6.94 1.57 -6.99
N MET A 170 7.61 0.47 -6.66
CA MET A 170 9.03 0.28 -6.97
C MET A 170 9.26 0.21 -8.47
N ASN A 171 8.39 -0.52 -9.19
CA ASN A 171 8.40 -0.54 -10.65
C ASN A 171 8.20 0.87 -11.24
N TYR A 172 7.23 1.64 -10.72
CA TYR A 172 7.01 3.01 -11.15
C TYR A 172 8.27 3.88 -10.96
N PHE A 173 8.92 3.78 -9.80
CA PHE A 173 10.11 4.55 -9.49
C PHE A 173 11.28 4.24 -10.45
N LEU A 174 11.54 2.97 -10.74
CA LEU A 174 12.58 2.57 -11.69
C LEU A 174 12.25 3.04 -13.12
N ASN A 175 10.97 2.96 -13.50
CA ASN A 175 10.50 3.34 -14.82
C ASN A 175 10.56 4.86 -15.08
N LEU A 176 10.59 5.70 -14.03
CA LEU A 176 10.81 7.14 -14.17
C LEU A 176 12.15 7.47 -14.85
N GLN A 177 13.19 6.67 -14.61
CA GLN A 177 14.51 6.86 -15.25
C GLN A 177 14.47 6.61 -16.76
N GLU A 178 13.46 5.87 -17.23
CA GLU A 178 13.27 5.43 -18.61
C GLU A 178 12.24 6.32 -19.35
N GLY A 179 11.86 7.44 -18.75
CA GLY A 179 10.83 8.35 -19.26
C GLY A 179 9.40 7.81 -19.13
N LEU A 180 9.21 6.69 -18.43
CA LEU A 180 7.93 6.00 -18.28
C LEU A 180 7.24 6.42 -16.97
N GLY A 181 6.63 7.60 -16.97
CA GLY A 181 5.81 8.12 -15.88
C GLY A 181 5.89 9.63 -15.76
N SER A 182 5.23 10.16 -14.73
CA SER A 182 5.29 11.58 -14.38
C SER A 182 5.65 11.81 -12.91
N ILE A 183 6.39 12.89 -12.66
CA ILE A 183 6.60 13.45 -11.33
C ILE A 183 5.35 14.21 -10.86
N ASP A 184 5.13 14.23 -9.56
CA ASP A 184 3.98 14.92 -8.97
C ASP A 184 4.37 16.33 -8.50
N ASP A 185 3.51 17.30 -8.80
CA ASP A 185 3.61 18.66 -8.27
C ASP A 185 2.93 18.73 -6.90
N ILE A 186 3.69 19.13 -5.88
CA ILE A 186 3.23 19.23 -4.49
C ILE A 186 2.25 20.39 -4.27
N ASP A 187 2.28 21.40 -5.13
CA ASP A 187 1.48 22.61 -4.99
C ASP A 187 0.14 22.52 -5.73
N HIS A 188 0.03 21.57 -6.67
CA HIS A 188 -1.22 21.31 -7.39
C HIS A 188 -2.37 21.01 -6.41
N LEU A 189 -3.49 21.74 -6.54
CA LEU A 189 -4.63 21.63 -5.61
C LEU A 189 -5.24 20.23 -5.57
N GLY A 190 -5.12 19.43 -6.63
CA GLY A 190 -5.52 18.01 -6.61
C GLY A 190 -4.68 17.15 -5.65
N ASN A 191 -3.48 17.59 -5.30
CA ASN A 191 -2.58 16.93 -4.34
C ASN A 191 -2.74 17.48 -2.92
N ARG A 192 -3.26 18.70 -2.78
CA ARG A 192 -3.66 19.29 -1.49
C ARG A 192 -5.07 18.86 -1.10
N ARG A 193 -5.34 18.73 0.21
CA ARG A 193 -6.66 18.33 0.72
C ARG A 193 -7.01 19.15 1.95
N ILE A 194 -8.24 19.63 1.99
CA ILE A 194 -8.80 20.34 3.14
C ILE A 194 -9.30 19.30 4.15
N ARG A 195 -8.96 19.50 5.42
CA ARG A 195 -9.51 18.73 6.55
C ARG A 195 -10.41 19.64 7.36
N SER A 196 -11.70 19.33 7.36
CA SER A 196 -12.69 20.06 8.15
C SER A 196 -12.67 19.59 9.61
N VAL A 197 -13.30 20.38 10.49
CA VAL A 197 -13.39 20.08 11.94
C VAL A 197 -13.88 18.66 12.24
N GLY A 198 -14.86 18.15 11.49
CA GLY A 198 -15.40 16.80 11.70
C GLY A 198 -14.37 15.69 11.52
N GLU A 199 -13.49 15.81 10.53
CA GLU A 199 -12.42 14.82 10.31
C GLU A 199 -11.32 14.92 11.38
N LEU A 200 -10.95 16.15 11.76
CA LEU A 200 -9.98 16.38 12.82
C LEU A 200 -10.49 15.80 14.15
N LEU A 201 -11.76 16.05 14.47
CA LEU A 201 -12.38 15.54 15.68
C LEU A 201 -12.52 14.01 15.64
N GLN A 202 -12.90 13.42 14.50
CA GLN A 202 -12.96 11.97 14.34
C GLN A 202 -11.61 11.30 14.63
N ASN A 203 -10.51 11.90 14.18
CA ASN A 203 -9.16 11.38 14.45
C ASN A 203 -8.83 11.42 15.96
N GLN A 204 -9.18 12.50 16.65
CA GLN A 204 -8.98 12.62 18.10
C GLN A 204 -9.85 11.66 18.91
N PHE A 205 -11.09 11.44 18.44
CA PHE A 205 -11.99 10.45 19.01
C PHE A 205 -11.45 9.03 18.84
N ARG A 206 -10.93 8.70 17.65
CA ARG A 206 -10.28 7.41 17.37
C ARG A 206 -9.09 7.15 18.29
N ILE A 207 -8.24 8.15 18.52
CA ILE A 207 -7.09 8.05 19.45
C ILE A 207 -7.60 7.75 20.87
N GLY A 208 -8.64 8.47 21.32
CA GLY A 208 -9.27 8.24 22.62
C GLY A 208 -9.82 6.81 22.77
N LEU A 209 -10.52 6.30 21.75
CA LEU A 209 -11.05 4.94 21.73
C LEU A 209 -9.95 3.88 21.71
N SER A 210 -8.86 4.09 20.97
CA SER A 210 -7.73 3.16 20.93
C SER A 210 -7.04 3.04 22.31
N ARG A 211 -6.91 4.16 23.04
CA ARG A 211 -6.43 4.13 24.43
C ARG A 211 -7.40 3.39 25.36
N MET A 212 -8.71 3.58 25.18
CA MET A 212 -9.74 2.85 25.92
C MET A 212 -9.71 1.35 25.61
N GLU A 213 -9.54 0.94 24.35
CA GLU A 213 -9.43 -0.48 23.96
C GLU A 213 -8.32 -1.18 24.74
N ARG A 214 -7.16 -0.54 24.89
CA ARG A 214 -6.05 -1.08 25.68
C ARG A 214 -6.45 -1.31 27.14
N VAL A 215 -7.11 -0.35 27.78
CA VAL A 215 -7.58 -0.46 29.17
C VAL A 215 -8.62 -1.58 29.31
N VAL A 216 -9.54 -1.70 28.36
CA VAL A 216 -10.55 -2.77 28.34
C VAL A 216 -9.86 -4.14 28.24
N ARG A 217 -8.88 -4.28 27.35
CA ARG A 217 -8.11 -5.53 27.19
C ARG A 217 -7.35 -5.92 28.47
N GLU A 218 -6.68 -4.95 29.10
CA GLU A 218 -5.98 -5.16 30.37
C GLU A 218 -6.94 -5.57 31.50
N ARG A 219 -8.13 -4.97 31.59
CA ARG A 219 -9.15 -5.35 32.59
C ARG A 219 -9.74 -6.72 32.35
N MET A 220 -10.03 -7.08 31.10
CA MET A 220 -10.54 -8.40 30.74
C MET A 220 -9.59 -9.53 31.11
N SER A 221 -8.26 -9.31 31.10
CA SER A 221 -7.30 -10.33 31.53
C SER A 221 -7.22 -10.54 33.05
N ILE A 222 -7.70 -9.57 33.85
CA ILE A 222 -7.58 -9.60 35.31
C ILE A 222 -8.89 -10.03 35.98
N GLN A 223 -10.03 -9.66 35.38
CA GLN A 223 -11.34 -9.89 35.98
C GLN A 223 -11.90 -11.28 35.66
N ASP A 224 -12.68 -11.83 36.60
CA ASP A 224 -13.36 -13.11 36.41
C ASP A 224 -14.53 -12.99 35.43
N THR A 225 -14.49 -13.84 34.40
CA THR A 225 -15.50 -13.93 33.34
C THR A 225 -16.93 -14.16 33.85
N ALA A 226 -17.11 -14.80 35.00
CA ALA A 226 -18.44 -15.10 35.53
C ALA A 226 -19.19 -13.88 36.08
N THR A 227 -18.46 -12.81 36.46
CA THR A 227 -19.05 -11.63 37.13
C THR A 227 -18.88 -10.33 36.33
N VAL A 228 -18.16 -10.39 35.22
CA VAL A 228 -17.79 -9.20 34.44
C VAL A 228 -19.01 -8.60 33.72
N THR A 229 -19.20 -7.29 33.87
CA THR A 229 -20.18 -6.52 33.10
C THR A 229 -19.47 -5.52 32.18
N PRO A 230 -20.04 -5.17 31.00
CA PRO A 230 -19.42 -4.19 30.09
C PRO A 230 -19.12 -2.84 30.74
N GLN A 231 -19.97 -2.40 31.68
CA GLN A 231 -19.81 -1.14 32.39
C GLN A 231 -18.54 -1.13 33.27
N GLN A 232 -18.16 -2.26 33.86
CA GLN A 232 -16.93 -2.38 34.68
C GLN A 232 -15.65 -2.32 33.83
N LEU A 233 -15.74 -2.73 32.57
CA LEU A 233 -14.61 -2.75 31.64
C LEU A 233 -14.37 -1.39 30.99
N ILE A 234 -15.42 -0.61 30.74
CA ILE A 234 -15.34 0.65 30.00
C ILE A 234 -14.81 1.78 30.89
N ASN A 235 -13.82 2.52 30.39
CA ASN A 235 -13.31 3.75 31.01
C ASN A 235 -13.31 4.90 29.98
N ILE A 236 -14.18 5.90 30.19
CA ILE A 236 -14.34 7.04 29.27
C ILE A 236 -13.28 8.13 29.40
N ARG A 237 -12.45 8.13 30.47
CA ARG A 237 -11.47 9.20 30.72
C ARG A 237 -10.53 9.46 29.53
N PRO A 238 -9.97 8.45 28.84
CA PRO A 238 -9.08 8.69 27.69
C PRO A 238 -9.76 9.39 26.51
N VAL A 239 -11.05 9.11 26.29
CA VAL A 239 -11.85 9.73 25.22
C VAL A 239 -12.18 11.19 25.56
N VAL A 240 -12.62 11.44 26.79
CA VAL A 240 -12.91 12.81 27.24
C VAL A 240 -11.65 13.67 27.21
N ALA A 241 -10.51 13.11 27.63
CA ALA A 241 -9.23 13.81 27.63
C ALA A 241 -8.79 14.21 26.22
N SER A 242 -8.86 13.30 25.23
CA SER A 242 -8.43 13.63 23.85
C SER A 242 -9.30 14.72 23.21
N ILE A 243 -10.60 14.72 23.48
CA ILE A 243 -11.51 15.78 22.98
C ILE A 243 -11.21 17.12 23.67
N LYS A 244 -11.02 17.12 25.00
CA LYS A 244 -10.69 18.36 25.73
C LYS A 244 -9.37 18.96 25.27
N GLU A 245 -8.35 18.12 25.07
CA GLU A 245 -7.04 18.54 24.54
C GLU A 245 -7.17 19.14 23.13
N PHE A 246 -7.98 18.53 22.27
CA PHE A 246 -8.24 19.06 20.93
C PHE A 246 -8.83 20.49 20.96
N PHE A 247 -9.88 20.73 21.75
CA PHE A 247 -10.49 22.06 21.79
C PHE A 247 -9.70 23.07 22.63
N GLY A 248 -8.99 22.62 23.67
CA GLY A 248 -8.31 23.50 24.63
C GLY A 248 -6.89 23.91 24.21
N SER A 249 -6.17 23.07 23.47
CA SER A 249 -4.75 23.32 23.14
C SER A 249 -4.37 23.10 21.68
N SER A 250 -5.31 22.77 20.78
CA SER A 250 -4.98 22.66 19.36
C SER A 250 -4.72 24.03 18.75
N GLN A 251 -3.66 24.14 17.96
CA GLN A 251 -3.32 25.35 17.18
C GLN A 251 -4.43 25.76 16.19
N LEU A 252 -5.25 24.79 15.76
CA LEU A 252 -6.37 25.01 14.84
C LEU A 252 -7.67 25.39 15.57
N SER A 253 -7.70 25.31 16.91
CA SER A 253 -8.81 25.73 17.76
C SER A 253 -8.50 27.12 18.30
N GLN A 254 -8.90 28.16 17.58
CA GLN A 254 -8.60 29.56 17.91
C GLN A 254 -9.79 30.24 18.59
N PHE A 255 -9.49 31.22 19.44
CA PHE A 255 -10.50 32.12 19.99
C PHE A 255 -10.98 33.05 18.87
N MET A 256 -12.29 33.18 18.69
CA MET A 256 -12.91 34.00 17.65
C MET A 256 -13.06 35.46 18.11
#